data_AF-A0AAN8ILF7-F1
#
_entry.id   AF-A0AAN8ILF7-F1
#
_cell.length_a   1.000
_cell.length_b   1.000
_cell.length_c   1.000
_cell.angle_alpha   90.00
_cell.angle_beta   90.00
_cell.angle_gamma   90.00
#
_symmetry.space_group_name_H-M   'P 1'
#
loop_
_entity.id
_entity.type
_entity.pdbx_description
1 polymer ?
#
loop_
_entity_poly.entity_id
_entity_poly.type
_entity_poly.pdbx_seq_one_letter_code
_entity_poly.pdbx_strand_id
1 'polypeptide(L)' 'MAPYSVMVTGANRGLGLGLVKEFLKNKEICQVIATARNPDNAK' A
#
# COMPACT_ATOMS: atom_id res chain seq x y z
N MET A 1 -1.30 7.95 -16.93
CA MET A 1 -0.54 8.72 -15.94
C MET A 1 -0.91 8.17 -14.57
N ALA A 2 0.01 7.48 -13.92
CA ALA A 2 -0.21 7.00 -12.56
C ALA A 2 -0.22 8.17 -11.55
N PRO A 3 -0.90 8.02 -10.40
CA PRO A 3 -0.78 8.98 -9.31
C PRO A 3 0.66 8.99 -8.77
N TYR A 4 1.15 10.17 -8.39
CA TYR A 4 2.48 10.31 -7.78
C TYR A 4 2.58 9.53 -6.45
N SER A 5 1.55 9.62 -5.61
CA SER A 5 1.51 8.98 -4.30
C SER A 5 0.14 8.32 -4.03
N VAL A 6 0.15 7.15 -3.38
CA VAL A 6 -1.06 6.42 -2.98
C VAL A 6 -0.99 6.08 -1.49
N MET A 7 -2.04 6.38 -0.73
CA MET A 7 -2.20 5.94 0.67
C MET A 7 -3.28 4.86 0.77
N VAL A 8 -2.94 3.71 1.33
CA VAL A 8 -3.88 2.60 1.57
C VAL A 8 -4.05 2.39 3.05
N THR A 9 -5.29 2.56 3.54
CA THR A 9 -5.63 2.33 4.95
C THR A 9 -5.92 0.87 5.24
N GLY A 10 -5.57 0.40 6.45
CA GLY A 10 -5.84 -0.99 6.85
C GLY A 10 -5.07 -2.02 6.01
N ALA A 11 -3.89 -1.66 5.52
CA ALA A 11 -3.06 -2.45 4.63
C ALA A 11 -2.23 -3.54 5.35
N ASN A 12 -2.57 -3.86 6.59
CA ASN A 12 -1.85 -4.87 7.38
C ASN A 12 -2.22 -6.33 7.01
N ARG A 13 -3.27 -6.53 6.21
CA ARG A 13 -3.76 -7.85 5.73
C ARG A 13 -4.78 -7.70 4.61
N GLY A 14 -5.20 -8.84 4.04
CA GLY A 14 -6.36 -8.92 3.14
C GLY A 14 -6.22 -8.05 1.89
N LEU A 15 -7.33 -7.42 1.48
CA LEU A 15 -7.39 -6.60 0.27
C LEU A 15 -6.45 -5.40 0.31
N GLY A 16 -6.32 -4.71 1.46
CA GLY A 16 -5.42 -3.56 1.58
C GLY A 16 -3.96 -3.93 1.28
N LEU A 17 -3.49 -5.07 1.82
CA LEU A 17 -2.15 -5.59 1.51
C LEU A 17 -2.03 -6.02 0.04
N GLY A 18 -3.07 -6.64 -0.51
CA GLY A 18 -3.12 -7.01 -1.93
C GLY A 18 -2.98 -5.79 -2.86
N LEU A 19 -3.71 -4.72 -2.57
CA LEU A 19 -3.65 -3.47 -3.32
C LEU A 19 -2.26 -2.83 -3.26
N VAL A 20 -1.64 -2.78 -2.08
CA VAL A 20 -0.26 -2.28 -1.93
C VAL A 20 0.70 -3.09 -2.81
N LYS A 21 0.58 -4.43 -2.82
CA LYS A 21 1.41 -5.29 -3.67
C LYS A 21 1.20 -5.03 -5.16
N GLU A 22 -0.03 -4.77 -5.61
CA GLU A 22 -0.30 -4.40 -7.00
C GLU A 22 0.25 -3.01 -7.34
N PHE A 23 0.09 -2.02 -6.47
CA PHE A 23 0.63 -0.68 -6.68
C PHE A 23 2.15 -0.66 -6.77
N LEU A 24 2.84 -1.50 -5.98
CA LEU A 24 4.30 -1.64 -6.05
C LEU A 24 4.82 -2.21 -7.37
N LYS A 25 3.97 -2.87 -8.19
CA LYS A 25 4.37 -3.32 -9.54
C LYS A 25 4.43 -2.16 -10.54
N ASN A 26 3.73 -1.06 -10.27
CA ASN A 26 3.71 0.09 -11.16
C ASN A 26 4.85 1.07 -10.82
N LYS A 27 5.87 1.11 -11.68
CA LYS A 27 7.04 1.98 -11.51
C LYS A 27 6.77 3.47 -11.72
N GLU A 28 5.61 3.83 -12.28
CA GLU A 28 5.21 5.24 -12.41
C GLU A 28 4.72 5.83 -11.07
N ILE A 29 4.37 4.99 -10.08
CA ILE A 29 3.98 5.44 -8.74
C ILE A 29 5.25 5.68 -7.92
N CYS A 30 5.49 6.93 -7.53
CA CYS A 30 6.69 7.29 -6.78
C CYS A 30 6.60 6.91 -5.30
N GLN A 31 5.40 6.94 -4.70
CA GLN A 31 5.22 6.66 -3.28
C GLN A 31 3.97 5.82 -3.00
N VAL A 32 4.12 4.78 -2.17
CA VAL A 32 3.02 3.98 -1.63
C VAL A 32 3.12 3.98 -0.11
N ILE A 33 2.10 4.52 0.56
CA ILE A 33 2.00 4.61 2.03
C ILE A 33 0.95 3.61 2.51
N ALA A 34 1.40 2.55 3.16
CA ALA A 34 0.53 1.53 3.74
C ALA A 34 0.32 1.80 5.23
N THR A 35 -0.93 1.91 5.69
CA THR A 35 -1.22 2.14 7.12
C THR A 35 -1.73 0.87 7.80
N ALA A 36 -1.32 0.68 9.05
CA ALA A 36 -1.73 -0.42 9.92
C ALA A 36 -2.12 0.15 11.29
N ARG A 37 -3.12 -0.44 11.95
CA ARG A 37 -3.48 -0.03 13.33
C ARG A 37 -2.36 -0.32 14.33
N ASN A 38 -1.72 -1.48 14.19
CA ASN A 38 -0.51 -1.85 14.91
C ASN A 38 0.52 -2.33 13.87
N PRO A 39 1.55 -1.52 13.54
CA PRO A 39 2.57 -1.86 12.57
C PRO A 39 3.40 -3.10 12.94
N ASP A 40 3.65 -3.30 14.23
CA ASP A 40 4.49 -4.40 14.73
C ASP A 40 3.87 -5.79 14.46
N ASN A 41 2.55 -5.83 14.25
CA ASN A 41 1.78 -7.04 13.93
C ASN A 41 1.33 -7.11 12.46
N ALA A 42 1.87 -6.25 11.57
CA ALA A 42 1.57 -6.32 10.15
C ALA A 42 2.19 -7.56 9.49
N LYS A 43 1.49 -8.14 8.50
CA LYS A 43 1.88 -9.38 7.81
C LYS A 43 2.50 -9.14 6.44
#